data_AF-A0A9E1B9U1-F1
#
_entry.id   AF-A0A9E1B9U1-F1
#
_cell.length_a   1.000
_cell.length_b   1.000
_cell.length_c   1.000
_cell.angle_alpha   90.00
_cell.angle_beta   90.00
_cell.angle_gamma   90.00
#
_symmetry.space_group_name_H-M   'P 1'
#
loop_
_entity.id
_entity.type
_entity.pdbx_description
1 polymer ?
#
loop_
_entity_poly.entity_id
_entity_poly.type
_entity_poly.pdbx_seq_one_letter_code
_entity_poly.pdbx_strand_id
1 'polypeptide(L)'
;MNNPYINEENANEVAANNAAATQPSAVDNAINNAAQNLPFVPENFNAAGFVKGLLLGGIAAYVLTNPKAQECVFKAIIKGGELINAGIEELKERFEDVKAELDSQK
;
A
#
# COMPACT_ATOMS: atom_id res chain seq x y z
N MET A 1 3.27 -37.04 -25.78
CA MET A 1 4.26 -36.06 -26.27
C MET A 1 4.46 -35.00 -25.20
N ASN A 2 5.60 -34.98 -24.52
CA ASN A 2 6.00 -33.89 -23.63
C ASN A 2 6.77 -32.88 -24.49
N ASN A 3 6.34 -31.62 -24.52
CA ASN A 3 6.85 -30.63 -25.47
C ASN A 3 8.15 -30.00 -24.94
N PRO A 4 9.33 -30.24 -25.56
CA PRO A 4 10.64 -29.88 -24.99
C PRO A 4 11.00 -28.39 -25.11
N TYR A 5 10.08 -27.56 -25.61
CA TYR A 5 10.27 -26.11 -25.79
C TYR A 5 9.50 -25.26 -24.78
N ILE A 6 8.88 -25.87 -23.76
CA ILE A 6 8.42 -25.11 -22.59
C ILE A 6 9.63 -24.96 -21.69
N ASN A 7 10.31 -23.83 -21.84
CA ASN A 7 11.42 -23.44 -20.98
C ASN A 7 10.93 -23.36 -19.54
N GLU A 8 11.36 -24.30 -18.69
CA GLU A 8 11.12 -24.31 -17.23
C GLU A 8 11.67 -23.04 -16.54
N GLU A 9 12.52 -22.29 -17.25
CA GLU A 9 13.05 -20.99 -16.84
C GLU A 9 11.94 -19.95 -16.59
N ASN A 10 10.90 -19.90 -17.44
CA ASN A 10 9.80 -18.93 -17.29
C ASN A 10 8.79 -19.32 -16.20
N ALA A 11 8.65 -20.63 -15.91
CA ALA A 11 7.81 -21.10 -14.81
C ALA A 11 8.43 -20.81 -13.44
N ASN A 12 9.77 -20.85 -13.35
CA ASN A 12 10.51 -20.53 -12.13
C ASN A 12 10.52 -19.03 -11.84
N GLU A 13 10.53 -18.17 -12.85
CA GLU A 13 10.43 -16.71 -12.66
C GLU A 13 9.06 -16.29 -12.12
N VAL A 14 7.95 -16.86 -12.65
CA VAL A 14 6.61 -16.56 -12.12
C VAL A 14 6.42 -17.11 -10.69
N ALA A 15 7.05 -18.24 -10.36
CA ALA A 15 7.05 -18.78 -9.01
C ALA A 15 7.94 -17.97 -8.04
N ALA A 16 9.12 -17.52 -8.48
CA ALA A 16 10.05 -16.70 -7.69
C ALA A 16 9.52 -15.28 -7.46
N ASN A 17 8.85 -14.68 -8.44
CA ASN A 17 8.22 -13.36 -8.32
C ASN A 17 7.03 -13.39 -7.36
N ASN A 18 6.25 -14.48 -7.35
CA ASN A 18 5.18 -14.69 -6.38
C ASN A 18 5.71 -15.09 -4.99
N ALA A 19 6.83 -15.82 -4.91
CA ALA A 19 7.49 -16.14 -3.64
C ALA A 19 8.05 -14.87 -2.97
N ALA A 20 8.69 -13.97 -3.73
CA ALA A 20 9.22 -12.71 -3.20
C ALA A 20 8.14 -11.77 -2.63
N ALA A 21 6.93 -11.79 -3.20
CA ALA A 21 5.77 -11.03 -2.69
C ALA A 21 5.12 -11.66 -1.44
N THR A 22 5.43 -12.92 -1.13
CA THR A 22 4.80 -13.68 -0.03
C THR A 22 5.80 -14.04 1.08
N GLN A 23 7.08 -13.67 0.95
CA GLN A 23 8.06 -13.90 2.02
C GLN A 23 7.86 -12.89 3.16
N PRO A 24 7.63 -13.36 4.40
CA PRO A 24 7.53 -12.48 5.55
C PRO A 24 8.83 -11.68 5.71
N SER A 25 8.68 -10.37 5.99
CA SER A 25 9.82 -9.47 6.12
C SER A 25 10.77 -9.95 7.22
N ALA A 26 12.06 -9.60 7.16
CA ALA A 26 13.03 -9.98 8.21
C ALA A 26 12.55 -9.58 9.62
N VAL A 27 11.87 -8.44 9.72
CA VAL A 27 11.22 -7.96 10.95
C VAL A 27 10.05 -8.86 11.37
N ASP A 28 9.23 -9.33 10.43
CA ASP A 28 8.10 -10.21 10.72
C ASP A 28 8.60 -11.56 11.27
N ASN A 29 9.67 -12.10 10.69
CA ASN A 29 10.31 -13.32 11.18
C ASN A 29 10.90 -13.13 12.59
N ALA A 30 11.58 -12.01 12.86
CA ALA A 30 12.13 -11.73 14.18
C ALA A 30 11.03 -11.63 15.26
N ILE A 31 9.92 -10.95 14.95
CA ILE A 31 8.78 -10.83 15.87
C ILE A 31 8.12 -12.19 16.12
N ASN A 32 7.91 -12.99 15.07
CA ASN A 32 7.32 -14.33 15.21
C ASN A 32 8.20 -15.29 16.01
N ASN A 33 9.52 -15.30 15.77
CA ASN A 33 10.46 -16.12 16.54
C ASN A 33 10.55 -15.69 18.01
N ALA A 34 10.52 -14.38 18.29
CA ALA A 34 10.48 -13.88 19.66
C ALA A 34 9.18 -14.28 20.37
N ALA A 35 8.05 -14.25 19.65
CA ALA A 35 6.75 -14.60 20.20
C ALA A 35 6.56 -16.12 20.43
N GLN A 36 7.22 -16.98 19.66
CA GLN A 36 7.20 -18.43 19.84
C GLN A 36 7.74 -18.90 21.20
N ASN A 37 8.56 -18.08 21.87
CA ASN A 37 9.13 -18.41 23.18
C ASN A 37 8.25 -17.97 24.36
N LEU A 38 7.08 -17.37 24.11
CA LEU A 38 6.19 -16.87 25.15
C LEU A 38 5.13 -17.94 25.51
N PRO A 39 4.98 -18.31 26.79
CA PRO A 39 4.12 -19.43 27.21
C PRO A 39 2.61 -19.18 27.03
N PHE A 40 2.22 -17.95 26.68
CA PHE A 40 0.83 -17.55 26.46
C PHE A 40 0.49 -17.32 24.97
N VAL A 41 1.46 -17.50 24.05
CA VAL A 41 1.26 -17.29 22.62
C VAL A 41 1.08 -18.66 21.93
N PRO A 42 -0.05 -18.91 21.23
CA PRO A 42 -0.28 -20.17 20.53
C PRO A 42 0.77 -20.45 19.44
N GLU A 43 1.12 -21.72 19.20
CA GLU A 43 2.16 -22.15 18.25
C GLU A 43 1.96 -21.70 16.80
N ASN A 44 0.73 -21.33 16.40
CA ASN A 44 0.39 -20.84 15.06
C ASN A 44 -0.03 -19.36 15.04
N PHE A 45 0.35 -18.59 16.06
CA PHE A 45 -0.02 -17.19 16.16
C PHE A 45 0.85 -16.31 15.25
N ASN A 46 0.19 -15.51 14.40
CA ASN A 46 0.87 -14.49 13.60
C ASN A 46 1.15 -13.24 14.44
N ALA A 47 2.22 -13.28 15.24
CA ALA A 47 2.60 -12.19 16.13
C ALA A 47 2.97 -10.92 15.38
N ALA A 48 3.67 -11.04 14.25
CA ALA A 48 4.02 -9.91 13.41
C ALA A 48 2.78 -9.19 12.85
N GLY A 49 1.81 -9.96 12.33
CA GLY A 49 0.53 -9.45 11.88
C GLY A 49 -0.28 -8.80 12.99
N PHE A 50 -0.25 -9.38 14.19
CA PHE A 50 -0.89 -8.80 15.38
C PHE A 50 -0.25 -7.47 15.78
N VAL A 51 1.08 -7.38 15.87
CA VAL A 51 1.78 -6.14 16.24
C VAL A 51 1.52 -5.05 15.20
N LYS A 52 1.54 -5.38 13.90
CA LYS A 52 1.15 -4.46 12.82
C LYS A 52 -0.29 -3.99 12.97
N GLY A 53 -1.22 -4.91 13.22
CA GLY A 53 -2.63 -4.60 13.44
C GLY A 53 -2.85 -3.73 14.68
N LEU A 54 -2.14 -4.00 15.77
CA LEU A 54 -2.20 -3.21 17.00
C LEU A 54 -1.64 -1.80 16.80
N LEU A 55 -0.56 -1.65 16.04
CA LEU A 55 -0.01 -0.33 15.71
C LEU A 55 -0.99 0.47 14.86
N LEU A 56 -1.51 -0.12 13.77
CA LEU A 56 -2.50 0.53 12.91
C LEU A 56 -3.79 0.86 13.68
N GLY A 57 -4.29 -0.09 14.46
CA GLY A 57 -5.47 0.09 15.31
C GLY A 57 -5.26 1.15 16.38
N GLY A 58 -4.08 1.22 16.99
CA GLY A 58 -3.72 2.24 17.98
C GLY A 58 -3.70 3.64 17.38
N ILE A 59 -3.14 3.80 16.18
CA ILE A 59 -3.19 5.07 15.45
C ILE A 59 -4.64 5.43 15.11
N ALA A 60 -5.42 4.48 14.58
CA ALA A 60 -6.83 4.71 14.25
C ALA A 60 -7.64 5.11 15.50
N ALA A 61 -7.47 4.40 16.61
CA ALA A 61 -8.11 4.70 17.88
C ALA A 61 -7.69 6.06 18.43
N TYR A 62 -6.40 6.42 18.32
CA TYR A 62 -5.90 7.74 18.71
C TYR A 62 -6.56 8.85 17.90
N VAL A 63 -6.65 8.68 16.58
CA VAL A 63 -7.37 9.61 15.71
C VAL A 63 -8.84 9.71 16.15
N LEU A 64 -9.52 8.58 16.36
CA LEU A 64 -10.93 8.56 16.75
C LEU A 64 -11.19 9.09 18.17
N THR A 65 -10.23 9.01 19.09
CA THR A 65 -10.45 9.43 20.49
C THR A 65 -10.00 10.87 20.73
N ASN A 66 -9.08 11.38 19.90
CA ASN A 66 -8.57 12.75 20.05
C ASN A 66 -9.28 13.69 19.07
N PRO A 67 -10.16 14.60 19.53
CA PRO A 67 -10.87 15.52 18.65
C PRO A 67 -9.93 16.41 17.83
N LYS A 68 -8.74 16.76 18.35
CA LYS A 68 -7.74 17.52 17.59
C LYS A 68 -7.15 16.70 16.45
N ALA A 69 -6.99 15.39 16.64
CA ALA A 69 -6.50 14.49 15.60
C ALA A 69 -7.57 14.27 14.52
N GLN A 70 -8.84 14.07 14.90
CA GLN A 70 -9.96 14.04 13.96
C GLN A 70 -10.01 15.31 13.10
N GLU A 71 -9.94 16.48 13.75
CA GLU A 71 -9.97 17.77 13.06
C GLU A 71 -8.78 17.94 12.10
N CYS A 72 -7.58 17.51 12.51
CA CYS A 72 -6.40 17.53 11.66
C CYS A 72 -6.57 16.65 10.41
N VAL A 73 -7.04 15.41 10.58
CA VAL A 73 -7.29 14.48 9.47
C VAL A 73 -8.33 15.05 8.52
N PHE A 74 -9.43 15.59 9.05
CA PHE A 74 -10.49 16.16 8.22
C PHE A 74 -10.02 17.40 7.46
N LYS A 75 -9.24 18.28 8.11
CA LYS A 75 -8.60 19.43 7.45
C LYS A 75 -7.62 19.00 6.37
N ALA A 76 -6.84 17.94 6.60
CA ALA A 76 -5.92 17.41 5.60
C ALA A 76 -6.67 16.87 4.37
N ILE A 77 -7.78 16.16 4.59
CA ILE A 77 -8.65 15.67 3.50
C ILE A 77 -9.21 16.84 2.69
N ILE A 78 -9.77 17.85 3.34
CA ILE A 78 -10.33 19.03 2.65
C ILE A 78 -9.24 19.76 1.86
N LYS A 79 -8.10 20.06 2.48
CA LYS A 79 -6.98 20.73 1.82
C LYS A 79 -6.41 19.92 0.66
N GLY A 80 -6.34 18.59 0.80
CA GLY A 80 -5.94 17.70 -0.29
C GLY A 80 -6.92 17.75 -1.47
N GLY A 81 -8.22 17.77 -1.18
CA GLY A 81 -9.26 17.94 -2.20
C GLY A 81 -9.19 19.29 -2.92
N GLU A 82 -8.89 20.38 -2.20
CA GLU A 82 -8.66 21.70 -2.79
C GLU A 82 -7.45 21.71 -3.72
N LEU A 83 -6.34 21.07 -3.34
CA LEU A 83 -5.15 20.95 -4.20
C LEU A 83 -5.42 20.12 -5.45
N ILE A 84 -6.22 19.05 -5.36
CA ILE A 84 -6.62 18.24 -6.51
C ILE A 84 -7.52 19.07 -7.44
N ASN A 85 -8.50 19.79 -6.90
CA ASN A 85 -9.38 20.62 -7.71
C ASN A 85 -8.62 21.75 -8.42
N ALA A 86 -7.73 22.43 -7.71
CA ALA A 86 -6.86 23.45 -8.31
C ALA A 86 -5.95 22.87 -9.39
N GLY A 87 -5.35 21.69 -9.14
CA GLY A 87 -4.55 21.00 -10.15
C GLY A 87 -5.36 20.56 -11.37
N ILE A 88 -6.60 20.10 -11.19
CA ILE A 88 -7.51 19.78 -12.30
C ILE A 88 -7.89 21.03 -13.09
N GLU A 89 -8.04 22.18 -12.43
CA GLU A 89 -8.35 23.46 -13.06
C GLU A 89 -7.19 23.92 -13.97
N GLU A 90 -5.95 23.88 -13.47
CA GLU A 90 -4.75 24.15 -14.29
C GLU A 90 -4.56 23.11 -15.42
N LEU A 91 -4.87 21.84 -15.16
CA LEU A 91 -4.82 20.80 -16.20
C LEU A 91 -5.89 21.02 -17.27
N LYS A 92 -7.06 21.53 -16.89
CA LYS A 92 -8.14 21.84 -17.83
C LYS A 92 -7.76 23.00 -18.74
N GLU A 93 -7.20 24.08 -18.20
CA GLU A 93 -6.67 25.18 -19.02
C GLU A 93 -5.58 24.67 -19.96
N ARG A 94 -4.60 23.89 -19.46
CA ARG A 94 -3.55 23.31 -20.31
C ARG A 94 -4.09 22.36 -21.38
N PHE A 95 -5.15 21.61 -21.10
CA PHE A 95 -5.81 20.76 -22.09
C PHE A 95 -6.54 21.59 -23.14
N GLU A 96 -7.19 22.68 -22.75
CA GLU A 96 -7.90 23.57 -23.67
C GLU A 96 -6.91 24.31 -24.57
N ASP A 97 -5.78 24.77 -24.01
CA ASP A 97 -4.68 25.39 -24.76
C ASP A 97 -4.07 24.41 -25.77
N VAL A 98 -3.74 23.19 -25.36
CA VAL A 98 -3.20 22.16 -26.25
C VAL A 98 -4.22 21.77 -27.32
N LYS A 99 -5.51 21.68 -26.98
CA LYS A 99 -6.57 21.38 -27.95
C LYS A 99 -6.73 22.49 -28.98
N ALA A 100 -6.69 23.76 -28.56
CA ALA A 100 -6.75 24.91 -29.46
C ALA A 100 -5.52 24.96 -30.37
N GLU A 101 -4.33 24.67 -29.84
CA GLU A 101 -3.10 24.57 -30.65
C GLU A 101 -3.22 23.47 -31.71
N LEU A 102 -3.78 22.31 -31.35
CA LEU A 102 -3.95 21.16 -32.25
C LEU A 102 -5.03 21.40 -33.32
N ASP A 103 -6.14 22.07 -32.98
CA ASP A 103 -7.17 22.49 -33.94
C ASP A 103 -6.68 23.63 -34.85
N SER A 104 -5.76 24.48 -34.39
CA SER A 104 -5.15 25.54 -35.21
C SER A 104 -4.04 25.06 -36.15
N GLN A 105 -3.55 23.83 -35.98
CA GLN A 105 -2.58 23.17 -36.86
C GLN A 105 -3.24 22.30 -37.96
N LYS A 106 -4.57 22.29 -38.06
CA LYS A 106 -5.33 21.67 -39.17
C LYS A 106 -5.65 22.68 -40.26
#